data_AF-A0A925FMG8-F1
#
_entry.id   AF-A0A925FMG8-F1
#
_cell.length_a   1.000
_cell.length_b   1.000
_cell.length_c   1.000
_cell.angle_alpha   90.00
_cell.angle_beta   90.00
_cell.angle_gamma   90.00
#
_symmetry.space_group_name_H-M   'P 1'
#
loop_
_entity.id
_entity.type
_entity.pdbx_description
1 polymer ?
#
loop_
_entity_poly.entity_id
_entity_poly.type
_entity_poly.pdbx_seq_one_letter_code
_entity_poly.pdbx_strand_id
1 'polypeptide(L)'
;MTPSPKKKSKFLDRLAEENGVAIVVVDEASHEVSVSNNNSMCRSLWASAEFAPSCAEYCGKAFAAASKAGKTIEYECYAGLACKAVPVIDGGKQFVAITGRTFLKAENYRKATEKAITGEWRQFRPTEFFENILMTGSDANLVKTAERLEKFSRKRGEDILEIDKPAVKMPEILDERSHLEPAAEITNLIKKFNEGTDQPASPPGISAGAQPQDDSKEISAWRSLFGSLMK
;
A
#
# COMPACT_ATOMS: atom_id res chain seq x y z
N MET A 1 -3.38 -52.31 -10.86
CA MET A 1 -3.19 -50.86 -10.66
C MET A 1 -2.39 -50.34 -11.85
N THR A 2 -3.07 -49.75 -12.82
CA THR A 2 -2.43 -49.11 -13.97
C THR A 2 -1.68 -47.88 -13.49
N PRO A 3 -0.40 -47.69 -13.87
CA PRO A 3 0.33 -46.49 -13.50
C PRO A 3 -0.34 -45.28 -14.17
N SER A 4 -0.83 -44.36 -13.34
CA SER A 4 -1.34 -43.06 -13.76
C SER A 4 -0.27 -42.36 -14.62
N PRO A 5 -0.63 -41.73 -15.75
CA PRO A 5 0.36 -41.17 -16.66
C PRO A 5 1.09 -40.05 -15.92
N LYS A 6 2.42 -40.18 -15.78
CA LYS A 6 3.30 -39.12 -15.26
C LYS A 6 3.08 -37.86 -16.10
N LYS A 7 2.24 -36.96 -15.62
CA LYS A 7 2.11 -35.59 -16.12
C LYS A 7 3.54 -35.04 -16.11
N LYS A 8 4.10 -34.69 -17.29
CA LYS A 8 5.36 -33.97 -17.35
C LYS A 8 5.16 -32.70 -16.52
N SER A 9 5.61 -32.71 -15.27
CA SER A 9 5.49 -31.56 -14.37
C SER A 9 6.22 -30.40 -15.03
N LYS A 10 5.50 -29.31 -15.25
CA LYS A 10 6.08 -28.11 -15.89
C LYS A 10 7.27 -27.66 -15.05
N PHE A 11 8.25 -27.01 -15.67
CA PHE A 11 9.47 -26.57 -14.98
C PHE A 11 9.18 -25.84 -13.65
N LEU A 12 8.16 -24.98 -13.64
CA LEU A 12 7.74 -24.24 -12.45
C LEU A 12 7.16 -25.13 -11.35
N ASP A 13 6.41 -26.18 -11.69
CA ASP A 13 5.85 -27.12 -10.71
C ASP A 13 6.96 -27.84 -9.96
N ARG A 14 7.95 -28.37 -10.70
CA ARG A 14 9.12 -29.02 -10.10
C ARG A 14 9.92 -28.06 -9.24
N LEU A 15 10.17 -26.86 -9.76
CA LEU A 15 10.96 -25.87 -9.03
C LEU A 15 10.27 -25.44 -7.74
N ALA A 16 8.96 -25.24 -7.76
CA ALA A 16 8.15 -24.89 -6.61
C ALA A 16 8.15 -26.02 -5.56
N GLU A 17 7.93 -27.27 -6.00
CA GLU A 17 7.91 -28.45 -5.13
C GLU A 17 9.28 -28.75 -4.50
N GLU A 18 10.36 -28.75 -5.31
CA GLU A 18 11.73 -29.04 -4.85
C GLU A 18 12.26 -28.04 -3.82
N ASN A 19 11.76 -26.80 -3.82
CA ASN A 19 12.21 -25.76 -2.89
C ASN A 19 11.15 -25.39 -1.84
N GLY A 20 9.98 -26.06 -1.84
CA GLY A 20 8.91 -25.81 -0.87
C GLY A 20 8.35 -24.38 -0.91
N VAL A 21 8.26 -23.79 -2.11
CA VAL A 21 7.76 -22.42 -2.32
C VAL A 21 6.59 -22.42 -3.30
N ALA A 22 5.81 -21.34 -3.31
CA ALA A 22 4.87 -21.08 -4.39
C ALA A 22 5.56 -20.28 -5.49
N ILE A 23 5.14 -20.48 -6.73
CA ILE A 23 5.53 -19.66 -7.86
C ILE A 23 4.28 -19.24 -8.62
N VAL A 24 4.11 -17.94 -8.82
CA VAL A 24 3.06 -17.36 -9.67
C VAL A 24 3.70 -16.47 -10.71
N VAL A 25 3.36 -16.67 -11.97
CA VAL A 25 3.80 -15.81 -13.08
C VAL A 25 2.65 -14.87 -13.43
N VAL A 26 2.96 -13.58 -13.50
CA VAL A 26 2.02 -12.53 -13.90
C VAL A 26 2.46 -11.84 -15.18
N ASP A 27 1.48 -11.42 -15.99
CA ASP A 27 1.67 -10.60 -17.17
C ASP A 27 1.69 -9.08 -16.84
N GLU A 28 1.79 -8.25 -17.88
CA GLU A 28 1.83 -6.78 -17.75
C GLU A 28 0.56 -6.18 -17.12
N ALA A 29 -0.59 -6.83 -17.32
CA ALA A 29 -1.84 -6.45 -16.68
C ALA A 29 -1.94 -7.01 -15.24
N SER A 30 -0.88 -7.64 -14.74
CA SER A 30 -0.82 -8.31 -13.43
C SER A 30 -1.81 -9.47 -13.29
N HIS A 31 -2.23 -10.09 -14.40
CA HIS A 31 -3.02 -11.31 -14.39
C HIS A 31 -2.13 -12.53 -14.15
N GLU A 32 -2.60 -13.47 -13.31
CA GLU A 32 -1.91 -14.74 -13.09
C GLU A 32 -2.02 -15.63 -14.35
N VAL A 33 -0.90 -15.85 -15.04
CA VAL A 33 -0.82 -16.70 -16.25
C VAL A 33 -0.31 -18.11 -15.98
N SER A 34 0.36 -18.31 -14.84
CA SER A 34 0.77 -19.63 -14.36
C SER A 34 0.88 -19.63 -12.84
N VAL A 35 0.47 -20.72 -12.21
CA VAL A 35 0.46 -20.88 -10.75
C VAL A 35 0.94 -22.29 -10.40
N SER A 36 1.94 -22.38 -9.52
CA SER A 36 2.54 -23.63 -9.05
C SER A 36 2.66 -23.61 -7.53
N ASN A 37 2.18 -24.67 -6.87
CA ASN A 37 2.20 -24.84 -5.41
C ASN A 37 1.68 -23.62 -4.62
N ASN A 38 0.55 -23.03 -5.03
CA ASN A 38 0.08 -21.78 -4.42
C ASN A 38 -0.29 -21.96 -2.94
N ASN A 39 0.06 -20.97 -2.12
CA ASN A 39 -0.35 -20.91 -0.72
C ASN A 39 -1.87 -20.71 -0.63
N SER A 40 -2.57 -21.49 0.19
CA SER A 40 -4.04 -21.43 0.28
C SER A 40 -4.54 -20.05 0.73
N MET A 41 -3.81 -19.37 1.63
CA MET A 41 -4.17 -18.00 2.04
C MET A 41 -4.16 -17.04 0.86
N CYS A 42 -3.17 -17.15 -0.05
CA CYS A 42 -3.13 -16.31 -1.24
C CYS A 42 -4.34 -16.54 -2.14
N ARG A 43 -4.76 -17.79 -2.32
CA ARG A 43 -5.95 -18.12 -3.13
C ARG A 43 -7.21 -17.48 -2.54
N SER A 44 -7.40 -17.62 -1.23
CA SER A 44 -8.59 -17.09 -0.55
C SER A 44 -8.60 -15.55 -0.49
N LEU A 45 -7.48 -14.94 -0.12
CA LEU A 45 -7.39 -13.47 0.02
C LEU A 45 -7.50 -12.79 -1.34
N TRP A 46 -6.81 -13.28 -2.37
CA TRP A 46 -6.86 -12.68 -3.70
C TRP A 46 -8.23 -12.81 -4.37
N ALA A 47 -8.97 -13.89 -4.10
CA ALA A 47 -10.30 -14.09 -4.64
C ALA A 47 -11.40 -13.29 -3.90
N SER A 48 -11.08 -12.71 -2.73
CA SER A 48 -12.05 -11.96 -1.93
C SER A 48 -12.13 -10.51 -2.37
N ALA A 49 -13.34 -9.98 -2.56
CA ALA A 49 -13.52 -8.57 -2.91
C ALA A 49 -12.98 -7.63 -1.82
N GLU A 50 -13.05 -8.05 -0.55
CA GLU A 50 -12.64 -7.25 0.60
C GLU A 50 -11.11 -7.16 0.77
N PHE A 51 -10.38 -8.27 0.61
CA PHE A 51 -8.94 -8.31 0.87
C PHE A 51 -8.06 -8.34 -0.39
N ALA A 52 -8.64 -8.55 -1.58
CA ALA A 52 -7.89 -8.45 -2.83
C ALA A 52 -7.19 -7.09 -3.01
N PRO A 53 -7.80 -5.93 -2.66
CA PRO A 53 -7.12 -4.64 -2.74
C PRO A 53 -5.83 -4.60 -1.89
N SER A 54 -5.87 -5.12 -0.67
CA SER A 54 -4.69 -5.21 0.19
C SER A 54 -3.61 -6.12 -0.39
N CYS A 55 -3.99 -7.21 -1.07
CA CYS A 55 -3.02 -8.05 -1.79
C CYS A 55 -2.46 -7.35 -3.03
N ALA A 56 -3.27 -6.56 -3.73
CA ALA A 56 -2.89 -5.84 -4.94
C ALA A 56 -1.84 -4.76 -4.67
N GLU A 57 -1.85 -4.14 -3.49
CA GLU A 57 -0.83 -3.19 -3.04
C GLU A 57 0.59 -3.79 -2.98
N TYR A 58 0.70 -5.12 -2.91
CA TYR A 58 1.99 -5.83 -2.90
C TYR A 58 2.15 -6.68 -4.16
N CYS A 59 1.47 -7.84 -4.20
CA CYS A 59 1.60 -8.80 -5.29
C CYS A 59 1.06 -8.26 -6.62
N GLY A 60 0.05 -7.38 -6.59
CA GLY A 60 -0.48 -6.72 -7.80
C GLY A 60 0.48 -5.66 -8.37
N LYS A 61 1.34 -5.05 -7.55
CA LYS A 61 2.37 -4.10 -7.99
C LYS A 61 3.70 -4.76 -8.32
N ALA A 62 3.84 -6.07 -8.09
CA ALA A 62 5.08 -6.81 -8.30
C ALA A 62 5.56 -6.75 -9.74
N PHE A 63 4.64 -6.81 -10.73
CA PHE A 63 5.00 -6.68 -12.14
C PHE A 63 5.73 -5.36 -12.40
N ALA A 64 5.07 -4.24 -12.08
CA ALA A 64 5.60 -2.91 -12.33
C ALA A 64 6.90 -2.66 -11.54
N ALA A 65 6.95 -3.08 -10.27
CA ALA A 65 8.10 -2.87 -9.40
C ALA A 65 9.36 -3.64 -9.87
N ALA A 66 9.22 -4.94 -10.14
CA ALA A 66 10.35 -5.77 -10.59
C ALA A 66 10.79 -5.41 -12.02
N SER A 67 9.83 -5.11 -12.90
CA SER A 67 10.12 -4.67 -14.28
C SER A 67 10.88 -3.35 -14.31
N LYS A 68 10.48 -2.37 -13.48
CA LYS A 68 11.19 -1.09 -13.34
C LYS A 68 12.60 -1.29 -12.79
N ALA A 69 12.73 -2.10 -11.73
CA ALA A 69 14.02 -2.40 -11.11
C ALA A 69 14.97 -3.16 -12.06
N GLY A 70 14.43 -3.96 -12.98
CA GLY A 70 15.21 -4.79 -13.91
C GLY A 70 15.98 -5.92 -13.22
N LYS A 71 15.65 -6.22 -11.96
CA LYS A 71 16.27 -7.24 -11.13
C LYS A 71 15.25 -7.82 -10.16
N THR A 72 15.62 -8.92 -9.50
CA THR A 72 14.81 -9.49 -8.43
C THR A 72 14.63 -8.47 -7.30
N ILE A 73 13.38 -8.33 -6.85
CA ILE A 73 13.03 -7.54 -5.67
C ILE A 73 12.44 -8.45 -4.61
N GLU A 74 12.62 -8.07 -3.35
CA GLU A 74 12.15 -8.83 -2.19
C GLU A 74 11.16 -7.99 -1.40
N TYR A 75 10.11 -8.62 -0.88
CA TYR A 75 9.12 -7.94 -0.06
C TYR A 75 8.35 -8.92 0.83
N GLU A 76 7.80 -8.40 1.92
CA GLU A 76 6.78 -9.07 2.71
C GLU A 76 5.41 -8.57 2.25
N CYS A 77 4.47 -9.47 1.95
CA CYS A 77 3.14 -9.08 1.47
C CYS A 77 2.17 -8.80 2.62
N TYR A 78 0.95 -8.34 2.30
CA TYR A 78 -0.13 -8.11 3.26
C TYR A 78 -0.39 -9.30 4.22
N ALA A 79 -0.20 -10.53 3.74
CA ALA A 79 -0.40 -11.73 4.54
C ALA A 79 0.80 -12.09 5.45
N GLY A 80 1.87 -11.30 5.45
CA GLY A 80 3.11 -11.59 6.18
C GLY A 80 3.99 -12.66 5.52
N LEU A 81 3.74 -12.97 4.25
CA LEU A 81 4.52 -13.95 3.48
C LEU A 81 5.72 -13.27 2.82
N ALA A 82 6.87 -13.93 2.88
CA ALA A 82 8.05 -13.51 2.15
C ALA A 82 7.91 -13.86 0.66
N CYS A 83 8.15 -12.87 -0.19
CA CYS A 83 8.01 -12.96 -1.62
C CYS A 83 9.26 -12.39 -2.30
N LYS A 84 9.66 -12.99 -3.42
CA LYS A 84 10.62 -12.41 -4.35
C LYS A 84 9.97 -12.30 -5.72
N ALA A 85 10.05 -11.14 -6.36
CA ALA A 85 9.53 -10.92 -7.70
C ALA A 85 10.69 -10.82 -8.69
N VAL A 86 10.74 -11.78 -9.62
CA VAL A 86 11.82 -11.96 -10.59
C VAL A 86 11.31 -11.57 -11.97
N PRO A 87 11.90 -10.58 -12.65
CA PRO A 87 11.56 -10.28 -14.03
C PRO A 87 12.03 -11.41 -14.95
N VAL A 88 11.13 -11.94 -15.79
CA VAL A 88 11.41 -13.04 -16.72
C VAL A 88 10.85 -12.73 -18.11
N ILE A 89 11.43 -13.34 -19.13
CA ILE A 89 11.01 -13.17 -20.52
C ILE A 89 10.78 -14.53 -21.14
N ASP A 90 9.63 -14.67 -21.78
CA ASP A 90 9.26 -15.86 -22.53
C ASP A 90 8.54 -15.46 -23.82
N GLY A 91 8.92 -16.08 -24.94
CA GLY A 91 8.34 -15.77 -26.25
C GLY A 91 8.41 -14.27 -26.66
N GLY A 92 9.44 -13.55 -26.19
CA GLY A 92 9.59 -12.10 -26.44
C GLY A 92 8.70 -11.20 -25.59
N LYS A 93 7.84 -11.76 -24.73
CA LYS A 93 7.00 -11.03 -23.79
C LYS A 93 7.63 -11.00 -22.41
N GLN A 94 7.41 -9.90 -21.70
CA GLN A 94 7.87 -9.74 -20.32
C GLN A 94 6.81 -10.22 -19.34
N PHE A 95 7.27 -10.94 -18.33
CA PHE A 95 6.48 -11.42 -17.21
C PHE A 95 7.24 -11.16 -15.92
N VAL A 96 6.56 -11.33 -14.79
CA VAL A 96 7.20 -11.38 -13.47
C VAL A 96 6.81 -12.65 -12.76
N ALA A 97 7.81 -13.43 -12.35
CA ALA A 97 7.61 -14.61 -11.51
C ALA A 97 7.72 -14.19 -10.03
N ILE A 98 6.60 -14.22 -9.33
CA ILE A 98 6.50 -14.05 -7.88
C ILE A 98 6.75 -15.42 -7.25
N THR A 99 7.92 -15.61 -6.65
CA THR A 99 8.29 -16.80 -5.89
C THR A 99 8.25 -16.55 -4.38
N GLY A 100 8.29 -17.61 -3.61
CA GLY A 100 8.12 -17.59 -2.16
C GLY A 100 6.66 -17.80 -1.80
N ARG A 101 5.96 -16.71 -1.42
CA ARG A 101 4.63 -16.75 -0.80
C ARG A 101 4.58 -17.75 0.37
N THR A 102 5.62 -17.71 1.20
CA THR A 102 5.83 -18.62 2.33
C THR A 102 6.14 -17.83 3.59
N PHE A 103 5.80 -18.37 4.75
CA PHE A 103 6.26 -17.81 6.02
C PHE A 103 7.73 -18.14 6.25
N LEU A 104 8.55 -17.12 6.51
CA LEU A 104 9.92 -17.27 7.03
C LEU A 104 9.99 -17.24 8.55
N LYS A 105 9.05 -16.51 9.16
CA LYS A 105 9.01 -16.22 10.59
C LYS A 105 7.77 -16.83 11.21
N ALA A 106 7.93 -17.56 12.32
CA ALA A 106 6.81 -18.16 13.04
C ALA A 106 5.84 -17.07 13.56
N GLU A 107 6.36 -15.89 13.86
CA GLU A 107 5.59 -14.72 14.30
C GLU A 107 4.58 -14.27 13.24
N ASN A 108 4.97 -14.29 11.95
CA ASN A 108 4.07 -13.91 10.87
C ASN A 108 2.95 -14.95 10.68
N TYR A 109 3.28 -16.24 10.80
CA TYR A 109 2.28 -17.30 10.77
C TYR A 109 1.28 -17.20 11.95
N ARG A 110 1.79 -16.88 13.15
CA ARG A 110 0.93 -16.61 14.32
C ARG A 110 -0.01 -15.43 14.07
N LYS A 111 0.49 -14.30 13.57
CA LYS A 111 -0.33 -13.13 13.25
C LYS A 111 -1.40 -13.46 12.21
N ALA A 112 -1.04 -14.19 11.16
CA ALA A 112 -1.99 -14.67 10.15
C ALA A 112 -3.09 -15.56 10.76
N THR A 113 -2.71 -16.43 11.70
CA THR A 113 -3.65 -17.30 12.41
C THR A 113 -4.57 -16.50 13.34
N GLU A 114 -4.05 -15.53 14.08
CA GLU A 114 -4.85 -14.63 14.93
C GLU A 114 -5.87 -13.82 14.10
N LYS A 115 -5.46 -13.33 12.92
CA LYS A 115 -6.37 -12.70 11.96
C LYS A 115 -7.49 -13.65 11.50
N ALA A 116 -7.19 -14.92 11.28
CA ALA A 116 -8.16 -15.91 10.83
C ALA A 116 -9.10 -16.42 11.95
N ILE A 117 -8.67 -16.42 13.22
CA ILE A 117 -9.50 -16.90 14.34
C ILE A 117 -10.36 -15.76 14.90
N THR A 118 -9.73 -14.62 15.19
CA THR A 118 -10.37 -13.52 15.94
C THR A 118 -10.46 -12.22 15.16
N GLY A 119 -9.80 -12.11 14.01
CA GLY A 119 -9.66 -10.86 13.27
C GLY A 119 -10.42 -10.80 11.94
N GLU A 120 -9.88 -9.96 11.05
CA GLU A 120 -10.42 -9.63 9.73
C GLU A 120 -10.67 -10.85 8.83
N TRP A 121 -9.87 -11.92 8.96
CA TRP A 121 -9.96 -13.09 8.07
C TRP A 121 -10.89 -14.20 8.58
N ARG A 122 -11.66 -13.94 9.65
CA ARG A 122 -12.57 -14.93 10.26
C ARG A 122 -13.67 -15.44 9.32
N GLN A 123 -13.97 -14.70 8.25
CA GLN A 123 -14.95 -15.12 7.24
C GLN A 123 -14.48 -16.33 6.41
N PHE A 124 -13.18 -16.60 6.35
CA PHE A 124 -12.66 -17.75 5.60
C PHE A 124 -12.79 -19.04 6.39
N ARG A 125 -13.21 -20.11 5.73
CA ARG A 125 -13.28 -21.44 6.33
C ARG A 125 -11.88 -21.95 6.66
N PRO A 126 -11.59 -22.35 7.92
CA PRO A 126 -10.25 -22.82 8.28
C PRO A 126 -9.74 -24.00 7.44
N THR A 127 -10.64 -24.92 7.07
CA THR A 127 -10.31 -26.10 6.24
C THR A 127 -9.83 -25.75 4.84
N GLU A 128 -10.23 -24.60 4.31
CA GLU A 128 -9.81 -24.11 2.99
C GLU A 128 -8.63 -23.13 3.13
N PHE A 129 -8.69 -22.25 4.13
CA PHE A 129 -7.71 -21.19 4.34
C PHE A 129 -6.34 -21.72 4.76
N PHE A 130 -6.30 -22.82 5.54
CA PHE A 130 -5.07 -23.45 6.04
C PHE A 130 -4.73 -24.78 5.36
N GLU A 131 -5.34 -25.09 4.23
CA GLU A 131 -5.13 -26.36 3.51
C GLU A 131 -3.68 -26.56 3.04
N ASN A 132 -3.07 -25.52 2.46
CA ASN A 132 -1.71 -25.58 1.91
C ASN A 132 -0.91 -24.36 2.36
N ILE A 133 -0.42 -24.40 3.60
CA ILE A 133 0.44 -23.36 4.15
C ILE A 133 1.91 -23.71 3.92
N LEU A 134 2.59 -22.82 3.23
CA LEU A 134 4.03 -22.95 3.02
C LEU A 134 4.78 -22.22 4.13
N MET A 135 5.73 -22.93 4.73
CA MET A 135 6.67 -22.40 5.71
C MET A 135 8.07 -22.89 5.37
N THR A 136 9.06 -22.01 5.45
CA THR A 136 10.48 -22.38 5.31
C THR A 136 11.28 -21.70 6.40
N GLY A 137 12.23 -22.42 6.99
CA GLY A 137 13.07 -21.91 8.08
C GLY A 137 14.20 -20.99 7.61
N SER A 138 14.37 -20.81 6.30
CA SER A 138 15.45 -20.01 5.73
C SER A 138 15.06 -19.41 4.39
N ASP A 139 15.59 -18.22 4.11
CA ASP A 139 15.45 -17.52 2.83
C ASP A 139 16.24 -18.22 1.68
N ALA A 140 17.11 -19.18 2.00
CA ALA A 140 17.94 -19.89 1.03
C ALA A 140 17.11 -20.54 -0.10
N ASN A 141 15.93 -21.08 0.22
CA ASN A 141 15.05 -21.69 -0.78
C ASN A 141 14.46 -20.64 -1.75
N LEU A 142 14.15 -19.44 -1.25
CA LEU A 142 13.64 -18.35 -2.07
C LEU A 142 14.75 -17.81 -2.98
N VAL A 143 15.96 -17.64 -2.44
CA VAL A 143 17.16 -17.24 -3.21
C VAL A 143 17.42 -18.24 -4.33
N LYS A 144 17.56 -19.53 -4.02
CA LYS A 144 17.83 -20.59 -4.99
C LYS A 144 16.75 -20.66 -6.08
N THR A 145 15.49 -20.46 -5.71
CA THR A 145 14.39 -20.42 -6.68
C THR A 145 14.49 -19.18 -7.58
N ALA A 146 14.75 -18.01 -7.00
CA ALA A 146 14.92 -16.77 -7.75
C ALA A 146 16.09 -16.85 -8.73
N GLU A 147 17.28 -17.30 -8.29
CA GLU A 147 18.45 -17.50 -9.16
C GLU A 147 18.15 -18.45 -10.33
N ARG A 148 17.32 -19.47 -10.11
CA ARG A 148 16.92 -20.39 -11.18
C ARG A 148 16.00 -19.71 -12.20
N LEU A 149 15.12 -18.81 -11.74
CA LEU A 149 14.21 -18.03 -12.58
C LEU A 149 14.94 -16.87 -13.30
N GLU A 150 15.96 -16.28 -12.69
CA GLU A 150 16.76 -15.20 -13.28
C GLU A 150 17.47 -15.61 -14.57
N LYS A 151 17.65 -16.90 -14.82
CA LYS A 151 18.15 -17.43 -16.10
C LYS A 151 17.25 -17.08 -17.28
N PHE A 152 15.99 -16.75 -17.02
CA PHE A 152 15.01 -16.30 -17.99
C PHE A 152 14.87 -14.77 -18.00
N SER A 153 15.63 -14.04 -17.20
CA SER A 153 15.63 -12.57 -17.18
C SER A 153 16.43 -11.99 -18.35
N ARG A 154 16.05 -10.80 -18.82
CA ARG A 154 16.92 -10.01 -19.71
C ARG A 154 18.08 -9.50 -18.87
N LYS A 155 19.32 -9.87 -19.22
CA LYS A 155 20.49 -9.14 -18.75
C LYS A 155 20.42 -7.75 -19.35
N ARG A 156 20.05 -6.74 -18.56
CA ARG A 156 20.24 -5.34 -18.95
C ARG A 156 21.75 -5.21 -19.16
N GLY A 157 22.18 -4.91 -20.39
CA GLY A 157 23.57 -4.51 -20.62
C GLY A 157 23.87 -3.37 -19.67
N GLU A 158 25.08 -3.33 -19.11
CA GLU A 158 25.52 -2.21 -18.27
C GLU A 158 25.10 -0.90 -18.97
N ASP A 159 24.48 0.03 -18.24
CA ASP A 159 24.20 1.35 -18.77
C ASP A 159 25.56 2.03 -19.00
N ILE A 160 26.14 1.79 -20.19
CA ILE A 160 27.44 2.35 -20.61
C ILE A 160 27.36 3.88 -20.68
N LEU A 161 26.15 4.40 -20.85
CA LEU A 161 25.88 5.82 -20.80
C LEU A 161 25.36 6.13 -19.40
N GLU A 162 26.27 6.53 -18.51
CA GLU A 162 25.99 7.21 -17.24
C GLU A 162 25.32 8.57 -17.51
N ILE A 163 24.12 8.55 -18.09
CA ILE A 163 23.35 9.78 -18.30
C ILE A 163 22.82 10.17 -16.92
N ASP A 164 23.50 11.14 -16.31
CA ASP A 164 23.06 11.79 -15.09
C ASP A 164 21.58 12.14 -15.23
N LYS A 165 20.76 11.64 -14.29
CA LYS A 165 19.37 12.06 -14.19
C LYS A 165 19.37 13.60 -14.11
N PRO A 166 18.67 14.31 -14.98
CA PRO A 166 18.62 15.76 -14.89
C PRO A 166 18.08 16.11 -13.50
N ALA A 167 18.91 16.79 -12.71
CA ALA A 167 18.50 17.33 -11.43
C ALA A 167 17.35 18.30 -11.72
N VAL A 168 16.13 17.89 -11.38
CA VAL A 168 15.00 18.80 -11.33
C VAL A 168 15.31 19.78 -10.21
N LYS A 169 15.95 20.90 -10.54
CA LYS A 169 15.98 22.07 -9.69
C LYS A 169 14.55 22.59 -9.66
N MET A 170 13.83 22.21 -8.61
CA MET A 170 12.58 22.84 -8.24
C MET A 170 12.86 24.33 -8.09
N PRO A 171 12.19 25.23 -8.82
CA PRO A 171 12.50 26.66 -8.74
C PRO A 171 12.20 27.14 -7.32
N GLU A 172 13.24 27.70 -6.71
CA GLU A 172 13.18 28.40 -5.44
C GLU A 172 12.30 29.63 -5.65
N ILE A 173 11.08 29.61 -5.10
CA ILE A 173 10.18 30.77 -5.12
C ILE A 173 10.84 31.82 -4.20
N LEU A 174 11.44 32.83 -4.81
CA LEU A 174 11.91 34.01 -4.10
C LEU A 174 10.68 34.78 -3.58
N ASP A 175 10.55 34.83 -2.26
CA ASP A 175 9.58 35.66 -1.53
C ASP A 175 9.99 37.13 -1.67
N GLU A 176 9.60 37.75 -2.78
CA GLU A 176 9.80 39.18 -3.04
C GLU A 176 8.56 39.96 -2.57
N ARG A 177 8.43 40.12 -1.24
CA ARG A 177 7.56 41.15 -0.66
C ARG A 177 8.17 42.53 -0.92
N SER A 178 8.06 43.00 -2.16
CA SER A 178 8.31 44.40 -2.50
C SER A 178 7.14 45.25 -2.04
N HIS A 179 7.47 46.18 -1.14
CA HIS A 179 6.68 47.33 -0.73
C HIS A 179 5.91 47.99 -1.90
N LEU A 180 4.60 48.12 -1.74
CA LEU A 180 3.83 49.20 -2.35
C LEU A 180 2.97 49.82 -1.24
N GLU A 181 3.21 51.10 -0.98
CA GLU A 181 2.50 51.90 0.01
C GLU A 181 1.01 52.06 -0.35
N PRO A 182 0.12 52.18 0.66
CA PRO A 182 -1.31 52.32 0.43
C PRO A 182 -1.62 53.70 -0.18
N ALA A 183 -2.17 53.69 -1.40
CA ALA A 183 -2.70 54.89 -2.04
C ALA A 183 -3.74 55.57 -1.13
N ALA A 184 -3.50 56.84 -0.80
CA ALA A 184 -4.25 57.69 0.12
C ALA A 184 -5.73 57.95 -0.26
N GLU A 185 -6.28 57.23 -1.25
CA GLU A 185 -7.64 57.36 -1.74
C GLU A 185 -8.65 56.51 -0.93
N ILE A 186 -8.22 55.37 -0.37
CA ILE A 186 -9.10 54.46 0.40
C ILE A 186 -9.42 55.05 1.78
N THR A 187 -8.49 55.79 2.39
CA THR A 187 -8.64 56.38 3.72
C THR A 187 -9.70 57.51 3.74
N ASN A 188 -9.88 58.23 2.63
CA ASN A 188 -10.86 59.30 2.52
C ASN A 188 -12.30 58.79 2.34
N LEU A 189 -12.49 57.60 1.76
CA LEU A 189 -13.80 56.95 1.68
C LEU A 189 -14.27 56.41 3.04
N ILE A 190 -13.36 55.86 3.85
CA ILE A 190 -13.68 55.35 5.19
C ILE A 190 -14.03 56.50 6.16
N LYS A 191 -13.39 57.66 6.02
CA LYS A 191 -13.71 58.86 6.83
C LYS A 191 -15.12 59.40 6.55
N LYS A 192 -15.51 59.48 5.26
CA LYS A 192 -16.86 59.92 4.87
C LYS A 192 -17.98 59.00 5.32
N PHE A 193 -17.70 57.72 5.55
CA PHE A 193 -18.69 56.75 6.00
C PHE A 193 -18.97 56.86 7.51
N ASN A 194 -17.97 57.25 8.31
CA ASN A 194 -18.08 57.31 9.77
C ASN A 194 -18.57 58.66 10.33
N GLU A 195 -18.67 59.71 9.52
CA GLU A 195 -19.15 61.06 9.94
C GLU A 195 -20.69 61.20 9.94
N GLY A 196 -21.44 60.13 9.69
CA GLY A 196 -22.90 60.17 9.47
C GLY A 196 -23.81 59.66 10.58
N THR A 197 -23.31 59.09 11.68
CA THR A 197 -24.17 58.54 12.73
C THR A 197 -23.58 58.74 14.13
N ASP A 198 -23.70 59.97 14.62
CA ASP A 198 -23.69 60.28 16.05
C ASP A 198 -24.90 61.17 16.34
N GLN A 199 -25.91 60.65 17.03
CA GLN A 199 -26.39 61.28 18.27
C GLN A 199 -27.24 60.33 19.14
N PRO A 200 -27.19 60.49 20.48
CA PRO A 200 -27.50 59.46 21.46
C PRO A 200 -28.85 59.65 22.16
N ALA A 201 -29.34 58.61 22.85
CA ALA A 201 -30.23 58.77 23.99
C ALA A 201 -30.04 57.63 25.01
N SER A 202 -29.76 58.01 26.27
CA SER A 202 -29.83 57.19 27.49
C SER A 202 -31.11 57.55 28.27
N PRO A 203 -31.42 56.92 29.43
CA PRO A 203 -31.77 55.52 29.70
C PRO A 203 -33.18 55.43 30.38
N PRO A 204 -33.66 54.24 30.82
CA PRO A 204 -33.80 54.11 32.27
C PRO A 204 -33.55 52.69 32.84
N GLY A 205 -33.14 52.66 34.12
CA GLY A 205 -33.61 51.67 35.10
C GLY A 205 -32.68 50.49 35.45
N ILE A 206 -32.32 50.38 36.73
CA ILE A 206 -31.30 49.50 37.34
C ILE A 206 -31.92 48.29 38.05
N SER A 207 -31.30 47.10 37.96
CA SER A 207 -30.93 46.21 39.10
C SER A 207 -30.16 44.98 38.57
N ALA A 208 -28.83 44.92 38.75
CA ALA A 208 -28.10 44.27 39.85
C ALA A 208 -28.16 42.72 39.84
N GLY A 209 -27.06 42.07 39.40
CA GLY A 209 -26.88 40.61 39.55
C GLY A 209 -25.78 39.95 38.70
N ALA A 210 -24.52 40.14 39.11
CA ALA A 210 -23.36 39.22 39.03
C ALA A 210 -23.14 38.19 37.87
N GLN A 211 -21.93 38.32 37.29
CA GLN A 211 -20.98 37.33 36.72
C GLN A 211 -20.89 37.13 35.18
N PRO A 212 -19.65 37.06 34.62
CA PRO A 212 -19.40 36.93 33.18
C PRO A 212 -19.57 35.49 32.69
N GLN A 213 -20.22 35.34 31.53
CA GLN A 213 -20.44 34.07 30.85
C GLN A 213 -19.14 33.54 30.20
N ASP A 214 -18.97 32.23 30.39
CA ASP A 214 -17.91 31.36 29.93
C ASP A 214 -18.32 30.76 28.56
N ASP A 215 -17.69 31.22 27.48
CA ASP A 215 -17.89 30.73 26.10
C ASP A 215 -17.25 29.34 25.85
N SER A 216 -17.07 28.52 26.89
CA SER A 216 -16.52 27.16 26.79
C SER A 216 -17.55 26.08 26.36
N LYS A 217 -18.81 26.47 26.10
CA LYS A 217 -19.91 25.53 25.80
C LYS A 217 -20.18 25.26 24.32
N GLU A 218 -19.65 26.07 23.39
CA GLU A 218 -19.77 25.74 21.96
C GLU A 218 -18.66 24.80 21.47
N ILE A 219 -17.50 24.77 22.13
CA ILE A 219 -16.39 23.87 21.76
C ILE A 219 -16.60 22.44 22.33
N SER A 220 -17.43 22.30 23.36
CA SER A 220 -17.76 20.99 23.95
C SER A 220 -18.90 20.26 23.22
N ALA A 221 -19.76 20.96 22.48
CA ALA A 221 -20.82 20.33 21.67
C ALA A 221 -20.28 19.65 20.38
N TRP A 222 -19.20 20.17 19.80
CA TRP A 222 -18.59 19.59 18.58
C TRP A 222 -17.65 18.40 18.86
N ARG A 223 -17.18 18.23 20.10
CA ARG A 223 -16.38 17.07 20.52
C ARG A 223 -17.21 15.85 20.95
N SER A 224 -18.50 16.02 21.22
CA SER A 224 -19.39 14.93 21.63
C SER A 224 -20.05 14.19 20.46
N LEU A 225 -20.03 14.75 19.24
CA LEU A 225 -20.61 14.10 18.04
C LEU A 225 -19.63 13.17 17.31
N PHE A 226 -18.31 13.37 17.43
CA PHE A 226 -17.30 12.48 16.82
C PHE A 226 -16.78 11.37 17.77
N GLY A 227 -17.28 11.31 19.01
CA GLY A 227 -16.96 10.27 19.99
C GLY A 227 -17.92 9.07 20.04
N SER A 228 -19.01 9.08 19.27
CA SER A 228 -20.09 8.07 19.33
C SER A 228 -20.16 7.13 18.13
N LEU A 229 -19.06 6.94 17.39
CA LEU A 229 -18.97 5.91 16.33
C LEU A 229 -17.70 5.05 16.44
N MET A 230 -17.21 4.91 17.67
CA MET A 230 -16.28 3.86 18.10
C MET A 230 -16.80 3.24 19.40
N LYS A 231 -18.01 2.68 19.34
CA LYS A 231 -18.45 1.57 20.19
C LYS A 231 -19.56 0.78 19.51
#